data_AF-A0A927RHZ3-F1
#
_entry.id   AF-A0A927RHZ3-F1
#
_cell.length_a   1.000
_cell.length_b   1.000
_cell.length_c   1.000
_cell.angle_alpha   90.00
_cell.angle_beta   90.00
_cell.angle_gamma   90.00
#
_symmetry.space_group_name_H-M   'P 1'
#
loop_
_entity.id
_entity.type
_entity.pdbx_description
1 polymer ?
#
loop_
_entity_poly.entity_id
_entity_poly.type
_entity_poly.pdbx_seq_one_letter_code
_entity_poly.pdbx_strand_id
1 'polypeptide(L)' 'MGEGPDVSETEWRAQIDPFVERLVRAGGSVLHLHHDVFDRYVVMSDPEGNEFCVC' A
#
# COMPACT_ATOMS: atom_id res chain seq x y z
N MET A 1 -18.81 16.38 -0.14
CA MET A 1 -18.39 14.98 0.04
C MET A 1 -17.30 14.78 -0.99
N GLY A 2 -16.05 14.68 -0.56
CA GLY A 2 -14.90 14.96 -1.43
C GLY A 2 -14.68 13.85 -2.45
N GLU A 3 -14.78 14.20 -3.73
CA GLU A 3 -14.19 13.44 -4.83
C GLU A 3 -12.67 13.39 -4.60
N GLY A 4 -12.19 12.27 -4.05
CA GLY A 4 -10.79 11.91 -4.17
C GLY A 4 -10.47 11.70 -5.65
N PRO A 5 -9.26 12.03 -6.11
CA PRO A 5 -8.91 11.87 -7.52
C PRO A 5 -9.13 10.40 -7.91
N ASP A 6 -9.85 10.18 -9.01
CA ASP A 6 -9.94 8.90 -9.71
C ASP A 6 -8.57 8.59 -10.33
N VAL A 7 -7.56 8.35 -9.48
CA VAL A 7 -6.30 7.82 -9.96
C VAL A 7 -6.61 6.39 -10.39
N SER A 8 -6.26 5.99 -11.60
CA SER A 8 -6.49 4.59 -12.01
C SER A 8 -5.69 3.64 -11.12
N GLU A 9 -6.20 2.43 -10.86
CA GLU A 9 -5.51 1.41 -10.05
C GLU A 9 -4.05 1.23 -10.49
N THR A 10 -3.82 1.19 -11.80
CA THR A 10 -2.49 1.06 -12.42
C THR A 10 -1.53 2.18 -12.01
N GLU A 11 -1.99 3.42 -11.96
CA GLU A 11 -1.14 4.56 -11.59
C GLU A 11 -0.84 4.59 -10.09
N TRP A 12 -1.80 4.19 -9.26
CA TRP A 12 -1.56 4.04 -7.84
C TRP A 12 -0.55 2.93 -7.56
N ARG A 13 -0.72 1.77 -8.18
CA ARG A 13 0.22 0.64 -8.10
C ARG A 13 1.64 1.04 -8.52
N ALA A 14 1.78 1.75 -9.64
CA ALA A 14 3.06 2.25 -10.11
C ALA A 14 3.78 3.16 -9.09
N GLN A 15 3.02 3.89 -8.26
CA GLN A 15 3.58 4.74 -7.22
C GLN A 15 3.93 3.96 -5.94
N ILE A 16 3.09 3.01 -5.52
CA ILE A 16 3.26 2.33 -4.23
C ILE A 16 4.13 1.08 -4.29
N ASP A 17 4.12 0.32 -5.40
CA ASP A 17 4.92 -0.88 -5.60
C ASP A 17 6.43 -0.68 -5.28
N PRO A 18 7.11 0.42 -5.67
CA PRO A 18 8.52 0.61 -5.31
C PRO A 18 8.74 0.79 -3.80
N PHE A 19 7.79 1.38 -3.06
CA PHE A 19 7.87 1.50 -1.60
C PHE A 19 7.66 0.14 -0.93
N VAL A 20 6.65 -0.60 -1.38
CA VAL A 20 6.36 -1.96 -0.92
C VAL A 20 7.56 -2.87 -1.16
N GLU A 21 8.15 -2.84 -2.36
CA GLU A 21 9.33 -3.64 -2.69
C GLU A 21 10.53 -3.30 -1.79
N ARG A 22 10.73 -2.00 -1.49
CA ARG A 22 11.80 -1.59 -0.58
C ARG A 22 11.58 -2.14 0.83
N LEU A 23 10.35 -2.12 1.32
CA LEU A 23 9.99 -2.63 2.64
C LEU A 23 10.09 -4.16 2.70
N VAL A 24 9.67 -4.87 1.65
CA VAL A 24 9.86 -6.32 1.54
C VAL A 24 11.34 -6.68 1.57
N ARG A 25 12.20 -5.94 0.84
CA ARG A 25 13.65 -6.13 0.88
C ARG A 25 14.27 -5.85 2.25
N ALA A 26 13.65 -5.00 3.06
CA ALA A 26 14.07 -4.73 4.43
C ALA A 26 13.60 -5.80 5.44
N GLY A 27 12.87 -6.83 5.00
CA GLY A 27 12.32 -7.90 5.84
C GLY A 27 10.82 -7.77 6.10
N GLY A 28 10.16 -6.74 5.57
CA GLY A 28 8.72 -6.60 5.65
C GLY A 28 7.98 -7.66 4.82
N SER A 29 6.70 -7.87 5.12
CA SER A 29 5.81 -8.76 4.38
C SER A 29 4.50 -8.05 4.07
N VAL A 30 3.93 -8.31 2.89
CA VAL A 30 2.61 -7.79 2.52
C VAL A 30 1.55 -8.68 3.15
N LEU A 31 0.61 -8.08 3.89
CA LEU A 31 -0.50 -8.80 4.52
C LEU A 31 -1.78 -8.66 3.68
N HIS A 32 -2.19 -7.43 3.40
CA HIS A 32 -3.44 -7.13 2.70
C HIS A 32 -3.31 -5.96 1.73
N LEU A 33 -4.04 -6.05 0.63
CA LEU A 33 -4.18 -4.97 -0.34
C LEU A 33 -5.59 -4.39 -0.22
N HIS A 34 -5.69 -3.12 0.15
CA HIS A 34 -6.95 -2.40 0.18
C HIS A 34 -7.06 -1.51 -1.05
N HIS A 35 -8.10 -1.74 -1.86
CA HIS A 35 -8.34 -1.03 -3.12
C HIS A 35 -9.80 -0.56 -3.19
N ASP A 36 -10.18 0.39 -2.36
CA ASP A 36 -11.51 1.01 -2.44
C ASP A 36 -11.47 2.29 -3.27
N VAL A 37 -12.64 2.71 -3.75
CA VAL A 37 -12.77 3.96 -4.55
C VAL A 37 -12.45 5.20 -3.74
N PHE A 38 -12.54 5.11 -2.40
CA PHE A 38 -12.26 6.21 -1.48
C PHE A 38 -10.99 6.01 -0.66
N ASP A 39 -10.43 4.80 -0.63
CA ASP A 39 -9.32 4.47 0.27
C ASP A 39 -8.44 3.35 -0.33
N ARG A 40 -7.14 3.63 -0.49
CA ARG A 40 -6.18 2.69 -1.10
C ARG A 40 -4.90 2.65 -0.28
N TYR A 41 -4.56 1.46 0.17
CA TYR A 41 -3.34 1.22 0.94
C TYR A 41 -2.95 -0.25 0.91
N VAL A 42 -1.69 -0.51 1.20
CA VAL A 42 -1.15 -1.83 1.43
C VAL A 42 -0.89 -1.98 2.92
N VAL A 43 -1.46 -3.00 3.54
CA VAL A 43 -1.13 -3.40 4.91
C VAL A 43 0.12 -4.28 4.85
N MET A 44 1.14 -3.89 5.60
CA MET A 44 2.40 -4.58 5.70
C MET A 44 2.72 -4.93 7.15
N SER A 45 3.50 -5.99 7.35
CA SER A 45 4.10 -6.33 8.62
C SER A 45 5.62 -6.20 8.56
N ASP A 46 6.25 -5.70 9.61
CA ASP A 46 7.71 -5.79 9.76
C ASP A 46 8.13 -7.11 10.46
N PRO A 47 9.43 -7.45 10.49
CA PRO A 47 9.93 -8.69 11.13
C PRO A 47 9.64 -8.82 12.63
N GLU A 48 9.48 -7.72 13.35
CA GLU A 48 9.10 -7.70 14.77
C GLU A 48 7.61 -7.98 14.96
N GLY A 49 6.83 -7.97 13.88
CA GLY A 49 5.41 -8.31 13.85
C GLY A 49 4.49 -7.10 13.98
N ASN A 50 4.96 -5.86 13.84
CA ASN A 50 4.07 -4.70 13.82
C ASN A 50 3.42 -4.54 12.45
N GLU A 51 2.16 -4.08 12.47
CA GLU A 51 1.36 -3.87 11.26
C GLU A 51 1.24 -2.38 10.96
N PHE A 52 1.42 -2.01 9.70
CA PHE A 52 1.29 -0.62 9.24
C PHE A 52 0.75 -0.53 7.82
N CYS A 53 0.14 0.62 7.49
CA CYS A 53 -0.40 0.89 6.17
C CYS A 53 0.55 1.78 5.35
N VAL A 54 0.63 1.53 4.06
CA VAL A 54 1.35 2.36 3.07
C VAL A 54 0.36 2.81 2.01
N CYS A 55 0.35 4.08 1.62
CA CYS A 55 -0.57 4.67 0.63
C CYS A 55 0.15 5.36 -0.52
#